data_AF-E8ZHM4-F1
#
_entry.id   AF-E8ZHM4-F1
#
_cell.length_a   1.000
_cell.length_b   1.000
_cell.length_c   1.000
_cell.angle_alpha   90.00
_cell.angle_beta   90.00
_cell.angle_gamma   90.00
#
_symmetry.space_group_name_H-M   'P 1'
#
loop_
_entity.id
_entity.type
_entity.pdbx_description
1 polymer ?
#
loop_
_entity_poly.entity_id
_entity_poly.type
_entity_poly.pdbx_seq_one_letter_code
_entity_poly.pdbx_strand_id
1 'polypeptide(L)'
;MKSNEEQDLNFGEELDSEQLTESSEDLQPSEEEGVVTEEPISQPIVEEVVPVKKPECRLHKLTSEYYGNFKQTTKEELEKEIPTSRKNDLQKIKTECEAKGNQDIFVSNKNSTGWRYYPEDQSRLKGKFDKYLATLNTQRR
;
A
#
# COMPACT_ATOMS: atom_id res chain seq x y z
N MET A 1 -5.01 -47.90 -27.88
CA MET A 1 -5.66 -47.33 -29.08
C MET A 1 -6.26 -45.99 -28.64
N LYS A 2 -5.67 -44.88 -29.08
CA LYS A 2 -6.26 -43.87 -30.00
C LYS A 2 -7.37 -43.05 -29.32
N SER A 3 -7.41 -41.72 -29.32
CA SER A 3 -6.59 -40.69 -29.99
C SER A 3 -6.95 -39.31 -29.39
N ASN A 4 -6.04 -38.36 -29.63
CA ASN A 4 -6.12 -36.89 -29.64
C ASN A 4 -7.52 -36.26 -29.69
N GLU A 5 -7.64 -35.07 -29.10
CA GLU A 5 -8.01 -33.90 -29.90
C GLU A 5 -7.31 -32.65 -29.34
N GLU A 6 -6.47 -32.07 -30.19
CA GLU A 6 -5.78 -30.80 -30.02
C GLU A 6 -6.70 -29.69 -30.54
N GLN A 7 -6.69 -28.51 -29.92
CA GLN A 7 -7.10 -27.28 -30.59
C GLN A 7 -6.05 -26.20 -30.36
N ASP A 8 -5.14 -26.13 -31.33
CA ASP A 8 -4.41 -24.94 -31.73
C ASP A 8 -5.39 -23.90 -32.28
N LEU A 9 -5.29 -22.66 -31.79
CA LEU A 9 -5.55 -21.48 -32.62
C LEU A 9 -4.48 -20.42 -32.35
N ASN A 10 -3.47 -20.46 -33.21
CA ASN A 10 -2.59 -19.38 -33.58
C ASN A 10 -3.38 -18.10 -33.91
N PHE A 11 -2.98 -16.98 -33.33
CA PHE A 11 -3.14 -15.68 -33.98
C PHE A 11 -1.82 -14.92 -33.84
N GLY A 12 -1.07 -14.89 -34.93
CA GLY A 12 0.09 -14.02 -35.06
C GLY A 12 -0.37 -12.64 -35.53
N GLU A 13 0.26 -11.61 -34.98
CA GLU A 13 0.66 -10.47 -35.79
C GLU A 13 1.98 -9.93 -35.23
N GLU A 14 2.93 -9.81 -36.15
CA GLU A 14 4.30 -9.37 -36.02
C GLU A 14 4.37 -7.84 -36.25
N LEU A 15 5.53 -7.27 -35.93
CA LEU A 15 6.07 -5.93 -36.27
C LEU A 15 5.95 -4.89 -35.14
N ASP A 16 6.96 -4.08 -34.84
CA ASP A 16 8.39 -3.99 -35.14
C ASP A 16 8.91 -2.80 -34.31
N SER A 17 10.23 -2.61 -34.30
CA SER A 17 10.93 -1.34 -34.04
C SER A 17 11.45 -1.14 -32.61
N GLU A 18 12.64 -1.70 -32.45
CA GLU A 18 13.79 -1.17 -31.73
C GLU A 18 13.90 0.38 -31.82
N GLN A 19 14.22 1.06 -30.72
CA GLN A 19 15.41 1.92 -30.67
C GLN A 19 15.71 2.44 -29.25
N LEU A 20 16.97 2.20 -28.86
CA LEU A 20 17.70 2.78 -27.74
C LEU A 20 17.89 4.29 -27.96
N THR A 21 17.84 5.08 -26.88
CA THR A 21 18.84 6.16 -26.69
C THR A 21 19.05 6.44 -25.21
N GLU A 22 20.23 6.07 -24.76
CA GLU A 22 20.94 6.61 -23.60
C GLU A 22 21.44 8.02 -23.97
N SER A 23 21.36 8.98 -23.03
CA SER A 23 22.29 10.12 -23.01
C SER A 23 22.39 10.69 -21.60
N SER A 24 23.63 10.73 -21.15
CA SER A 24 24.16 11.44 -20.00
C SER A 24 24.55 12.87 -20.39
N GLU A 25 25.21 13.58 -19.47
CA GLU A 25 25.92 14.87 -19.58
C GLU A 25 25.08 16.07 -19.05
N ASP A 26 25.28 16.58 -17.83
CA ASP A 26 26.44 17.21 -17.14
C ASP A 26 26.52 18.74 -17.34
N LEU A 27 26.86 19.44 -16.24
CA LEU A 27 27.32 20.84 -16.08
C LEU A 27 26.32 22.00 -15.87
N GLN A 28 26.28 22.47 -14.61
CA GLN A 28 26.38 23.90 -14.21
C GLN A 28 27.72 24.51 -14.70
N PRO A 29 27.99 25.84 -14.75
CA PRO A 29 27.48 26.94 -13.90
C PRO A 29 27.27 28.29 -14.63
N SER A 30 26.80 29.32 -13.92
CA SER A 30 27.15 30.72 -14.19
C SER A 30 26.92 31.57 -12.94
N GLU A 31 28.04 32.05 -12.40
CA GLU A 31 28.20 33.07 -11.37
C GLU A 31 27.97 34.46 -11.98
N GLU A 32 27.36 35.40 -11.24
CA GLU A 32 27.93 36.68 -10.76
C GLU A 32 26.90 37.76 -11.15
N GLU A 33 26.60 38.84 -10.44
CA GLU A 33 27.22 39.62 -9.38
C GLU A 33 26.12 40.54 -8.82
N GLY A 34 26.28 41.08 -7.62
CA GLY A 34 25.73 42.40 -7.33
C GLY A 34 24.99 42.63 -6.01
N VAL A 35 25.71 43.32 -5.13
CA VAL A 35 25.24 44.38 -4.21
C VAL A 35 24.95 43.98 -2.76
N VAL A 36 26.00 44.23 -1.98
CA VAL A 36 26.04 44.54 -0.54
C VAL A 36 24.92 45.49 -0.12
N THR A 37 24.16 45.11 0.91
CA THR A 37 23.66 46.06 1.92
C THR A 37 23.51 45.32 3.24
N GLU A 38 24.33 45.70 4.23
CA GLU A 38 24.25 45.19 5.59
C GLU A 38 23.01 45.77 6.29
N GLU A 39 22.03 44.92 6.59
CA GLU A 39 21.00 45.18 7.60
C GLU A 39 20.98 44.02 8.61
N PRO A 40 20.75 44.27 9.90
CA PRO A 40 20.87 43.27 10.95
C PRO A 40 19.85 42.14 10.75
N ILE A 41 20.37 40.95 10.45
CA ILE A 41 19.65 39.70 10.21
C ILE A 41 18.88 39.30 11.48
N SER A 42 17.59 39.63 11.51
CA SER A 42 16.63 38.95 12.36
C SER A 42 16.37 37.57 11.73
N GLN A 43 17.00 36.55 12.29
CA GLN A 43 16.83 35.16 11.85
C GLN A 43 15.34 34.78 11.92
N PRO A 44 14.70 34.35 10.83
CA PRO A 44 13.47 33.60 10.96
C PRO A 44 13.84 32.26 11.61
N ILE A 45 13.28 32.00 12.79
CA ILE A 45 13.27 30.67 13.37
C ILE A 45 12.51 29.79 12.37
N VAL A 46 13.25 29.12 11.49
CA VAL A 46 12.73 28.02 10.69
C VAL A 46 12.49 26.88 11.67
N GLU A 47 11.34 26.94 12.32
CA GLU A 47 10.79 25.82 13.07
C GLU A 47 10.67 24.69 12.05
N GLU A 48 11.59 23.74 12.11
CA GLU A 48 11.57 22.52 11.31
C GLU A 48 10.23 21.85 11.61
N VAL A 49 9.26 22.08 10.72
CA VAL A 49 7.96 21.40 10.76
C VAL A 49 8.26 19.97 10.36
N VAL A 50 8.76 19.19 11.31
CA VAL A 50 8.87 17.74 11.18
C VAL A 50 7.46 17.30 10.81
N PRO A 51 7.24 16.75 9.60
CA PRO A 51 5.91 16.37 9.18
C PRO A 51 5.44 15.32 10.16
N VAL A 52 4.49 15.69 11.02
CA VAL A 52 3.87 14.79 11.99
C VAL A 52 3.29 13.66 11.16
N LYS A 53 3.97 12.49 11.17
CA LYS A 53 3.51 11.30 10.45
C LYS A 53 2.06 11.09 10.86
N LYS A 54 1.16 11.16 9.86
CA LYS A 54 -0.25 10.95 10.11
C LYS A 54 -0.39 9.58 10.79
N PRO A 55 -1.23 9.48 11.82
CA PRO A 55 -1.47 8.21 12.47
C PRO A 55 -1.90 7.17 11.44
N GLU A 56 -1.12 6.11 11.28
CA GLU A 56 -1.42 5.04 10.33
C GLU A 56 -2.35 4.00 10.96
N CYS A 57 -3.20 3.41 10.12
CA CYS A 57 -4.07 2.34 10.60
C CYS A 57 -3.30 1.08 10.91
N ARG A 58 -3.90 0.26 11.77
CA ARG A 58 -3.38 -1.07 12.09
C ARG A 58 -4.17 -2.09 11.29
N LEU A 59 -3.47 -2.78 10.39
CA LEU A 59 -4.05 -3.77 9.49
C LEU A 59 -4.02 -5.16 10.11
N HIS A 60 -5.10 -5.91 9.92
CA HIS A 60 -5.22 -7.30 10.35
C HIS A 60 -5.81 -8.16 9.23
N LYS A 61 -5.43 -9.44 9.16
CA LYS A 61 -6.00 -10.44 8.26
C LYS A 61 -6.98 -11.32 9.03
N LEU A 62 -8.20 -11.46 8.52
CA LEU A 62 -9.13 -12.48 8.99
C LEU A 62 -8.67 -13.85 8.49
N THR A 63 -8.19 -14.70 9.40
CA THR A 63 -7.72 -16.06 9.07
C THR A 63 -8.80 -17.12 9.28
N SER A 64 -9.75 -16.87 10.18
CA SER A 64 -10.94 -17.72 10.32
C SER A 64 -12.14 -16.91 10.78
N GLU A 65 -13.17 -16.85 9.94
CA GLU A 65 -14.43 -16.18 10.28
C GLU A 65 -15.20 -16.91 11.39
N TYR A 66 -15.26 -18.24 11.30
CA TYR A 66 -16.02 -19.07 12.25
C TYR A 66 -15.46 -18.90 13.67
N TYR A 67 -14.15 -19.04 13.84
CA TYR A 67 -13.49 -18.89 15.12
C TYR A 67 -13.21 -17.43 15.52
N GLY A 68 -13.31 -16.48 14.57
CA GLY A 68 -12.94 -15.08 14.83
C GLY A 68 -11.44 -14.89 15.01
N ASN A 69 -10.63 -15.64 14.26
CA ASN A 69 -9.19 -15.53 14.32
C ASN A 69 -8.71 -14.46 13.35
N PHE A 70 -7.86 -13.58 13.87
CA PHE A 70 -7.22 -12.52 13.13
C PHE A 70 -5.71 -12.58 13.36
N LYS A 71 -4.95 -12.07 12.39
CA LYS A 71 -3.50 -11.94 12.48
C LYS A 71 -3.11 -10.52 12.10
N GLN A 72 -2.22 -9.90 12.86
CA GLN A 72 -1.69 -8.59 12.50
C GLN A 72 -0.94 -8.69 11.16
N THR A 73 -1.04 -7.67 10.33
CA THR A 73 -0.32 -7.60 9.07
C THR A 73 0.12 -6.18 8.75
N THR A 74 0.97 -6.00 7.75
CA THR A 74 1.37 -4.69 7.24
C THR A 74 0.91 -4.47 5.80
N LYS A 75 0.99 -3.20 5.36
CA LYS A 75 0.74 -2.81 3.98
C LYS A 75 1.70 -3.53 3.03
N GLU A 76 2.98 -3.66 3.39
CA GLU A 76 3.99 -4.36 2.58
C GLU A 76 3.74 -5.87 2.49
N GLU A 77 3.22 -6.50 3.54
CA GLU A 77 2.84 -7.93 3.47
C GLU A 77 1.67 -8.14 2.51
N LEU A 78 0.65 -7.29 2.59
CA LEU A 78 -0.49 -7.34 1.66
C LEU A 78 -0.07 -7.04 0.22
N GLU A 79 0.90 -6.15 0.00
CA GLU A 79 1.48 -5.90 -1.32
C GLU A 79 2.17 -7.13 -1.92
N LYS A 80 2.80 -7.97 -1.09
CA LYS A 80 3.44 -9.22 -1.53
C LYS A 80 2.42 -10.33 -1.79
N GLU A 81 1.34 -10.37 -1.01
CA GLU A 81 0.31 -11.42 -1.12
C GLU A 81 -0.75 -11.13 -2.18
N ILE A 82 -1.05 -9.86 -2.46
CA ILE A 82 -2.04 -9.47 -3.46
C ILE A 82 -1.34 -9.36 -4.82
N PRO A 83 -1.76 -10.14 -5.84
CA PRO A 83 -1.15 -10.09 -7.16
C PRO A 83 -1.37 -8.72 -7.81
N THR A 84 -0.45 -8.31 -8.69
CA THR A 84 -0.51 -7.04 -9.43
C THR A 84 -1.80 -6.87 -10.25
N SER A 85 -2.38 -7.97 -10.73
CA SER A 85 -3.70 -8.00 -11.41
C SER A 85 -4.85 -7.52 -10.52
N ARG A 86 -4.67 -7.49 -9.19
CA ARG A 86 -5.63 -6.99 -8.20
C ARG A 86 -5.16 -5.73 -7.47
N LYS A 87 -4.37 -4.89 -8.15
CA LYS A 87 -3.89 -3.60 -7.62
C LYS A 87 -5.01 -2.70 -7.08
N ASN A 88 -6.21 -2.77 -7.66
CA ASN A 88 -7.38 -2.02 -7.18
C ASN A 88 -7.81 -2.42 -5.76
N ASP A 89 -7.73 -3.71 -5.41
CA ASP A 89 -8.09 -4.18 -4.06
C ASP A 89 -7.08 -3.67 -3.03
N LEU A 90 -5.79 -3.76 -3.37
CA LEU A 90 -4.71 -3.21 -2.55
C LEU A 90 -4.87 -1.68 -2.38
N GLN A 91 -5.14 -0.94 -3.46
CA GLN A 91 -5.35 0.50 -3.39
C GLN A 91 -6.52 0.85 -2.47
N LYS A 92 -7.64 0.11 -2.57
CA LYS A 92 -8.79 0.31 -1.68
C LYS A 92 -8.43 0.09 -0.22
N ILE A 93 -7.68 -0.97 0.09
CA ILE A 93 -7.20 -1.23 1.46
C ILE A 93 -6.36 -0.06 1.97
N LYS A 94 -5.44 0.46 1.15
CA LYS A 94 -4.58 1.60 1.49
C LYS A 94 -5.40 2.87 1.75
N THR A 95 -6.32 3.20 0.85
CA THR A 95 -7.17 4.39 0.98
C THR A 95 -8.05 4.32 2.24
N GLU A 96 -8.65 3.17 2.51
CA GLU A 96 -9.48 3.00 3.71
C GLU A 96 -8.64 3.05 4.99
N CYS A 97 -7.45 2.46 4.97
CA CYS A 97 -6.49 2.56 6.07
C CYS A 97 -6.13 4.02 6.37
N GLU A 98 -5.74 4.78 5.35
CA GLU A 98 -5.36 6.18 5.47
C GLU A 98 -6.55 7.05 5.95
N ALA A 99 -7.77 6.76 5.50
CA ALA A 99 -8.98 7.44 5.96
C ALA A 99 -9.33 7.16 7.43
N LYS A 100 -8.97 5.98 7.93
CA LYS A 100 -9.30 5.52 9.30
C LYS A 100 -8.26 5.96 10.34
N GLY A 101 -7.09 6.41 9.91
CA GLY A 101 -6.05 6.92 10.82
C GLY A 101 -5.65 5.87 11.86
N ASN A 102 -5.58 6.23 13.15
CA ASN A 102 -5.17 5.35 14.28
C ASN A 102 -6.05 4.10 14.55
N GLN A 103 -7.10 3.86 13.77
CA GLN A 103 -8.03 2.76 13.99
C GLN A 103 -7.46 1.42 13.51
N ASP A 104 -7.92 0.34 14.13
CA ASP A 104 -7.67 -1.02 13.66
C ASP A 104 -8.74 -1.39 12.63
N ILE A 105 -8.31 -1.91 11.48
CA ILE A 105 -9.20 -2.46 10.45
C ILE A 105 -8.68 -3.82 10.01
N PHE A 106 -9.55 -4.62 9.41
CA PHE A 106 -9.12 -5.92 8.88
C PHE A 106 -9.55 -6.17 7.43
N VAL A 107 -8.78 -7.03 6.76
CA VAL A 107 -9.07 -7.53 5.41
C VAL A 107 -9.47 -9.00 5.49
N SER A 108 -10.30 -9.43 4.55
CA SER A 108 -10.78 -10.81 4.47
C SER A 108 -10.45 -11.42 3.12
N ASN A 109 -10.11 -12.70 3.12
CA ASN A 109 -9.90 -13.49 1.91
C ASN A 109 -11.10 -14.43 1.68
N LYS A 110 -12.24 -13.84 1.32
CA LYS A 110 -13.48 -14.59 1.12
C LYS A 110 -13.35 -15.48 -0.11
N ASN A 111 -13.79 -16.74 0.01
CA ASN A 111 -13.75 -17.73 -1.08
C ASN A 111 -12.36 -17.89 -1.72
N SER A 112 -11.28 -17.59 -0.98
CA SER A 112 -9.91 -17.61 -1.50
C SER A 112 -9.69 -16.69 -2.72
N THR A 113 -10.51 -15.65 -2.87
CA THR A 113 -10.47 -14.70 -4.00
C THR A 113 -9.52 -13.52 -3.78
N GLY A 114 -8.64 -13.59 -2.79
CA GLY A 114 -7.67 -12.55 -2.45
C GLY A 114 -8.09 -11.68 -1.26
N TRP A 115 -7.11 -11.00 -0.67
CA TRP A 115 -7.29 -10.10 0.47
C TRP A 115 -7.96 -8.80 0.04
N ARG A 116 -9.12 -8.49 0.63
CA ARG A 116 -9.90 -7.29 0.29
C ARG A 116 -10.51 -6.67 1.56
N TYR A 117 -10.73 -5.35 1.50
CA TYR A 117 -11.48 -4.64 2.53
C TYR A 117 -13.00 -4.73 2.23
N TYR A 118 -13.75 -5.24 3.21
CA TYR A 118 -15.21 -5.37 3.15
C TYR A 118 -15.84 -4.58 4.31
N PRO A 119 -16.49 -3.43 4.04
CA PRO A 119 -17.16 -2.62 5.07
C PRO A 119 -18.21 -3.42 5.87
N GLU A 120 -18.94 -4.29 5.19
CA GLU A 120 -20.00 -5.11 5.78
C GLU A 120 -19.42 -6.06 6.84
N ASP A 121 -18.27 -6.67 6.54
CA ASP A 121 -17.60 -7.58 7.46
C ASP A 121 -17.06 -6.85 8.69
N GLN A 122 -16.61 -5.59 8.54
CA GLN A 122 -16.17 -4.78 9.70
C GLN A 122 -17.26 -4.68 10.76
N SER A 123 -18.51 -4.48 10.33
CA SER A 123 -19.66 -4.38 11.23
C SER A 123 -20.09 -5.76 11.76
N ARG A 124 -20.19 -6.75 10.87
CA ARG A 124 -20.70 -8.10 11.17
C ARG A 124 -19.79 -8.87 12.13
N LEU A 125 -18.48 -8.71 12.00
CA LEU A 125 -17.48 -9.40 12.82
C LEU A 125 -16.94 -8.53 13.96
N LYS A 126 -17.50 -7.32 14.17
CA LYS A 126 -17.03 -6.35 15.16
C LYS A 126 -16.80 -6.98 16.53
N GLY A 127 -17.78 -7.73 17.05
CA GLY A 127 -17.66 -8.35 18.38
C GLY A 127 -16.55 -9.40 18.49
N LYS A 128 -16.20 -10.08 17.39
CA LYS A 128 -15.07 -11.03 17.36
C LYS A 128 -13.75 -10.26 17.24
N PHE A 129 -13.72 -9.23 16.40
CA PHE A 129 -12.54 -8.40 16.20
C PHE A 129 -12.16 -7.63 17.46
N ASP A 130 -13.13 -7.02 18.16
CA ASP A 130 -12.91 -6.32 19.43
C ASP A 130 -12.29 -7.24 20.50
N LYS A 131 -12.77 -8.49 20.59
CA LYS A 131 -12.20 -9.50 21.50
C LYS A 131 -10.73 -9.80 21.17
N TYR A 132 -10.42 -9.94 19.88
CA TYR A 132 -9.05 -10.13 19.41
C TYR A 132 -8.15 -8.91 19.71
N LEU A 133 -8.65 -7.68 19.52
CA LEU A 133 -7.88 -6.49 19.86
C LEU A 133 -7.64 -6.37 21.38
N ALA A 134 -8.63 -6.76 22.20
CA ALA A 134 -8.48 -6.78 23.65
C ALA A 134 -7.39 -7.78 24.11
N THR A 135 -7.31 -8.97 23.49
CA THR A 135 -6.25 -9.94 23.80
C THR A 135 -4.88 -9.44 23.36
N LEU A 136 -4.76 -8.78 22.19
CA LEU A 136 -3.51 -8.15 21.75
C LEU A 136 -3.04 -7.05 22.72
N ASN A 137 -3.94 -6.17 23.15
CA ASN A 137 -3.59 -5.08 24.06
C ASN A 137 -3.17 -5.58 25.44
N THR A 138 -3.73 -6.70 25.88
CA THR A 138 -3.32 -7.34 27.14
C THR A 138 -1.90 -7.91 27.05
N GLN A 139 -1.51 -8.46 25.90
CA GLN A 139 -0.17 -9.02 25.68
C GLN A 139 0.94 -7.97 25.52
N ARG A 140 0.58 -6.72 25.23
CA ARG A 140 1.54 -5.61 25.05
C ARG A 140 1.73 -4.72 26.30
N ARG A 141 1.11 -5.09 27.42
CA ARG A 141 1.37 -4.49 28.73
C ARG A 141 2.44 -5.27 29.47
#